data_AF-A0A350KNI6-F1
#
_entry.id   AF-A0A350KNI6-F1
#
_cell.length_a   1.000
_cell.length_b   1.000
_cell.length_c   1.000
_cell.angle_alpha   90.00
_cell.angle_beta   90.00
_cell.angle_gamma   90.00
#
_symmetry.space_group_name_H-M   'P 1'
#
loop_
_entity.id
_entity.type
_entity.pdbx_description
1 polymer ?
#
loop_
_entity_poly.entity_id
_entity_poly.type
_entity_poly.pdbx_seq_one_letter_code
_entity_poly.pdbx_strand_id
1 'polypeptide(L)'
;FTAHPQADAECLVVNVGENGERPVAVVIGGRTCRLQGLQAGEVALYTDEGDEIRLKRGHEIAVKTSKFVIDAAEIDLNGAVKVAQTLEVAGNITGKGEVADKTGNLTAIRSTYNAHTHTGNAGAPTSLPLEPMEG
;
A
#
# COMPACT_ATOMS: atom_id res chain seq x y z
N PHE A 1 -10.64 7.65 -17.58
CA PHE A 1 -11.73 6.88 -16.94
C PHE A 1 -12.49 6.17 -18.03
N THR A 2 -12.59 4.84 -17.94
CA THR A 2 -13.36 3.99 -18.86
C THR A 2 -14.14 3.02 -17.98
N ALA A 3 -15.40 2.77 -18.30
CA ALA A 3 -16.27 1.86 -17.54
C ALA A 3 -16.97 0.88 -18.49
N HIS A 4 -17.24 -0.33 -18.00
CA HIS A 4 -18.12 -1.30 -18.64
C HIS A 4 -19.38 -1.40 -17.77
N PRO A 5 -20.44 -0.63 -18.09
CA PRO A 5 -21.64 -0.64 -17.27
C PRO A 5 -22.32 -2.01 -17.31
N GLN A 6 -22.96 -2.38 -16.21
CA GLN A 6 -23.83 -3.56 -16.17
C GLN A 6 -24.96 -3.45 -17.20
N ALA A 7 -25.51 -4.59 -17.61
CA ALA A 7 -26.78 -4.60 -18.32
C ALA A 7 -27.81 -3.79 -17.52
N ASP A 8 -28.64 -3.02 -18.22
CA ASP A 8 -29.69 -2.15 -17.65
C ASP A 8 -29.19 -0.91 -16.88
N ALA A 9 -27.90 -0.54 -16.99
CA ALA A 9 -27.40 0.71 -16.44
C ALA A 9 -28.12 1.94 -17.05
N GLU A 10 -28.41 2.92 -16.20
CA GLU A 10 -29.07 4.15 -16.63
C GLU A 10 -28.11 5.04 -17.45
N CYS A 11 -28.62 5.64 -18.51
CA CYS A 11 -27.90 6.64 -19.30
C CYS A 11 -28.75 7.90 -19.53
N LEU A 12 -28.09 9.05 -19.55
CA LEU A 12 -28.64 10.31 -20.04
C LEU A 12 -28.20 10.48 -21.49
N VAL A 13 -29.16 10.54 -22.40
CA VAL A 13 -28.90 10.81 -23.81
C VAL A 13 -29.13 12.29 -24.09
N VAL A 14 -28.10 12.97 -24.59
CA VAL A 14 -28.12 14.39 -24.93
C VAL A 14 -27.90 14.55 -26.43
N ASN A 15 -28.84 15.18 -27.12
CA ASN A 15 -28.63 15.63 -28.49
C ASN A 15 -27.91 16.98 -28.47
N VAL A 16 -26.72 17.05 -29.07
CA VAL A 16 -25.94 18.29 -29.18
C VAL A 16 -26.07 18.82 -30.61
N GLY A 17 -26.85 19.89 -30.79
CA GLY A 17 -27.13 20.52 -32.10
C GLY A 17 -28.57 20.31 -32.59
N GLU A 18 -28.87 20.79 -33.80
CA GLU A 18 -30.25 20.82 -34.34
C GLU A 18 -30.74 19.47 -34.88
N ASN A 19 -29.86 18.52 -35.20
CA ASN A 19 -30.26 17.22 -35.75
C ASN A 19 -29.93 16.09 -34.75
N GLY A 20 -30.97 15.46 -34.19
CA GLY A 20 -30.86 14.38 -33.18
C GLY A 20 -30.28 13.05 -33.69
N GLU A 21 -29.55 13.06 -34.79
CA GLU A 21 -28.97 11.89 -35.44
C GLU A 21 -27.63 11.45 -34.81
N ARG A 22 -27.03 12.30 -33.96
CA ARG A 22 -25.75 12.04 -33.29
C ARG A 22 -25.85 12.29 -31.79
N PRO A 23 -26.68 11.53 -31.06
CA PRO A 23 -26.80 11.67 -29.62
C PRO A 23 -25.47 11.35 -28.92
N VAL A 24 -25.16 12.11 -27.87
CA VAL A 24 -24.12 11.79 -26.90
C VAL A 24 -24.77 11.13 -25.70
N ALA A 25 -24.40 9.90 -25.39
CA ALA A 25 -24.87 9.20 -24.19
C ALA A 25 -23.87 9.34 -23.05
N VAL A 26 -24.33 9.85 -21.91
CA VAL A 26 -23.61 9.87 -20.64
C VAL A 26 -24.19 8.75 -19.78
N VAL A 27 -23.45 7.66 -19.63
CA VAL A 27 -23.87 6.55 -18.75
C VAL A 27 -23.66 6.97 -17.29
N ILE A 28 -24.72 6.93 -16.49
CA ILE A 28 -24.73 7.41 -15.09
C ILE A 28 -24.56 6.24 -14.12
N GLY A 29 -24.74 4.99 -14.58
CA GLY A 29 -24.72 3.79 -13.75
C GLY A 29 -26.07 3.56 -13.06
N GLY A 30 -26.29 2.37 -12.50
CA GLY A 30 -27.53 2.03 -11.81
C GLY A 30 -27.69 2.78 -10.47
N ARG A 31 -28.92 3.18 -10.12
CA ARG A 31 -29.26 3.86 -8.85
C ARG A 31 -28.92 3.04 -7.58
N THR A 32 -28.77 1.72 -7.74
CA THR A 32 -28.54 0.77 -6.65
C THR A 32 -27.17 0.93 -5.98
N CYS A 33 -26.19 1.48 -6.69
CA CYS A 33 -24.83 1.62 -6.20
C CYS A 33 -24.49 3.11 -6.13
N ARG A 34 -25.12 3.85 -5.21
CA ARG A 34 -24.68 5.22 -4.90
C ARG A 34 -23.90 5.22 -3.60
N LEU A 35 -22.62 5.58 -3.69
CA LEU A 35 -21.78 5.69 -2.51
C LEU A 35 -22.33 6.76 -1.55
N GLN A 36 -22.59 6.35 -0.30
CA GLN A 36 -23.14 7.20 0.74
C GLN A 36 -22.02 7.76 1.65
N GLY A 37 -22.32 8.85 2.35
CA GLY A 37 -21.46 9.40 3.40
C GLY A 37 -20.26 10.21 2.90
N LEU A 38 -20.28 10.70 1.66
CA LEU A 38 -19.31 11.68 1.18
C LEU A 38 -19.58 13.04 1.83
N GLN A 39 -18.55 13.66 2.38
CA GLN A 39 -18.62 15.04 2.83
C GLN A 39 -18.59 15.99 1.63
N ALA A 40 -19.08 17.23 1.84
CA ALA A 40 -19.08 18.24 0.78
C ALA A 40 -17.66 18.44 0.20
N GLY A 41 -17.52 18.21 -1.11
CA GLY A 41 -16.29 18.35 -1.88
C GLY A 41 -15.35 17.13 -1.87
N GLU A 42 -15.76 15.99 -1.31
CA GLU A 42 -15.08 14.72 -1.53
C GLU A 42 -15.48 14.10 -2.88
N VAL A 43 -14.58 13.32 -3.46
CA VAL A 43 -14.80 12.61 -4.73
C VAL A 43 -14.39 11.16 -4.56
N ALA A 44 -15.12 10.23 -5.18
CA ALA A 44 -14.79 8.81 -5.12
C ALA A 44 -15.04 8.09 -6.44
N LEU A 45 -14.24 7.06 -6.69
CA LEU A 45 -14.49 6.00 -7.66
C LEU A 45 -14.86 4.74 -6.88
N TYR A 46 -15.89 4.01 -7.31
CA TYR A 46 -16.35 2.83 -6.60
C TYR A 46 -17.05 1.83 -7.52
N THR A 47 -17.16 0.57 -7.07
CA THR A 47 -17.86 -0.53 -7.77
C THR A 47 -19.10 -0.98 -7.00
N ASP A 48 -19.97 -1.78 -7.63
CA ASP A 48 -21.12 -2.40 -6.99
C ASP A 48 -20.73 -3.49 -5.98
N GLU A 49 -19.53 -4.08 -6.12
CA GLU A 49 -18.94 -5.03 -5.17
C GLU A 49 -18.44 -4.37 -3.87
N GLY A 50 -18.42 -3.03 -3.82
CA GLY A 50 -18.07 -2.25 -2.62
C GLY A 50 -16.61 -1.83 -2.50
N ASP A 51 -15.81 -1.99 -3.57
CA ASP A 51 -14.49 -1.39 -3.66
C ASP A 51 -14.59 0.11 -3.90
N GLU A 52 -13.66 0.87 -3.34
CA GLU A 52 -13.64 2.34 -3.49
C GLU A 52 -12.26 2.96 -3.38
N ILE A 53 -12.07 4.06 -4.09
CA ILE A 53 -10.97 5.01 -3.96
C ILE A 53 -11.61 6.37 -3.66
N ARG A 54 -11.40 6.90 -2.44
CA ARG A 54 -11.95 8.19 -2.00
C ARG A 54 -10.84 9.24 -1.86
N LEU A 55 -11.03 10.39 -2.49
CA LEU A 55 -10.26 11.61 -2.27
C LEU A 55 -11.01 12.43 -1.21
N LYS A 56 -10.53 12.34 0.03
CA LYS A 56 -11.18 12.91 1.22
C LYS A 56 -10.63 14.28 1.58
N ARG A 57 -11.32 14.97 2.49
CA ARG A 57 -10.79 16.19 3.13
C ARG A 57 -9.54 15.87 3.96
N GLY A 58 -8.68 16.87 4.15
CA GLY A 58 -7.43 16.70 4.90
C GLY A 58 -6.30 16.02 4.12
N HIS A 59 -6.36 16.02 2.78
CA HIS A 59 -5.34 15.44 1.90
C HIS A 59 -5.17 13.92 2.06
N GLU A 60 -6.26 13.22 2.40
CA GLU A 60 -6.28 11.77 2.57
C GLU A 60 -6.88 11.09 1.34
N ILE A 61 -6.15 10.12 0.78
CA ILE A 61 -6.68 9.20 -0.22
C ILE A 61 -6.90 7.85 0.49
N ALA A 62 -8.15 7.38 0.52
CA ALA A 62 -8.51 6.11 1.14
C ALA A 62 -8.90 5.10 0.06
N VAL A 63 -8.22 3.96 0.05
CA VAL A 63 -8.55 2.81 -0.81
C VAL A 63 -9.11 1.70 0.08
N LYS A 64 -10.31 1.21 -0.25
CA LYS A 64 -10.93 0.08 0.42
C LYS A 64 -11.22 -1.00 -0.61
N THR A 65 -10.65 -2.17 -0.40
CA THR A 65 -10.84 -3.34 -1.24
C THR A 65 -10.50 -4.61 -0.48
N SER A 66 -10.95 -5.76 -0.97
CA SER A 66 -10.50 -7.08 -0.49
C SER A 66 -9.11 -7.44 -0.98
N LYS A 67 -8.71 -7.00 -2.19
CA LYS A 67 -7.42 -7.31 -2.81
C LYS A 67 -6.90 -6.10 -3.58
N PHE A 68 -5.77 -5.54 -3.14
CA PHE A 68 -5.08 -4.46 -3.83
C PHE A 68 -3.83 -5.00 -4.55
N VAL A 69 -3.83 -4.95 -5.88
CA VAL A 69 -2.71 -5.43 -6.72
C VAL A 69 -2.10 -4.25 -7.45
N ILE A 70 -0.77 -4.12 -7.37
CA ILE A 70 0.02 -3.15 -8.14
C ILE A 70 0.97 -3.95 -9.01
N ASP A 71 0.82 -3.83 -10.32
CA ASP A 71 1.76 -4.35 -11.31
C ASP A 71 2.54 -3.16 -11.89
N ALA A 72 3.78 -3.00 -11.46
CA ALA A 72 4.64 -1.89 -11.82
C ALA A 72 6.11 -2.34 -11.78
N ALA A 73 6.92 -1.76 -12.67
CA ALA A 73 8.37 -2.01 -12.68
C ALA A 73 9.07 -1.41 -11.45
N GLU A 74 8.54 -0.31 -10.91
CA GLU A 74 9.09 0.41 -9.75
C GLU A 74 7.94 1.06 -8.95
N ILE A 75 8.08 1.09 -7.62
CA ILE A 75 7.14 1.73 -6.70
C ILE A 75 7.93 2.57 -5.69
N ASP A 76 7.77 3.89 -5.76
CA ASP A 76 8.39 4.84 -4.83
C ASP A 76 7.42 5.28 -3.72
N LEU A 77 7.81 5.07 -2.47
CA LEU A 77 7.05 5.45 -1.27
C LEU A 77 7.86 6.42 -0.41
N ASN A 78 7.68 7.73 -0.64
CA ASN A 78 8.39 8.79 0.07
C ASN A 78 7.73 9.19 1.40
N GLY A 79 7.43 8.20 2.25
CA GLY A 79 6.77 8.41 3.53
C GLY A 79 6.88 7.21 4.45
N ALA A 80 6.37 7.34 5.67
CA ALA A 80 6.31 6.22 6.61
C ALA A 80 5.29 5.19 6.14
N VAL A 81 5.71 3.92 6.03
CA VAL A 81 4.86 2.80 5.62
C VAL A 81 4.55 1.94 6.83
N LYS A 82 3.26 1.62 7.05
CA LYS A 82 2.82 0.71 8.10
C LYS A 82 2.22 -0.55 7.48
N VAL A 83 2.80 -1.70 7.78
CA VAL A 83 2.28 -3.02 7.40
C VAL A 83 1.87 -3.72 8.69
N ALA A 84 0.55 -3.93 8.87
CA ALA A 84 0.02 -4.50 10.11
C ALA A 84 0.12 -6.04 10.17
N GLN A 85 0.31 -6.66 9.00
CA GLN A 85 0.42 -8.11 8.84
C GLN A 85 1.80 -8.45 8.27
N THR A 86 1.90 -9.50 7.47
CA THR A 86 3.14 -9.98 6.90
C THR A 86 3.60 -9.12 5.71
N LEU A 87 4.91 -8.84 5.66
CA LEU A 87 5.60 -8.31 4.49
C LEU A 87 6.49 -9.43 3.90
N GLU A 88 6.18 -9.87 2.68
CA GLU A 88 6.97 -10.86 1.95
C GLU A 88 7.76 -10.15 0.85
N VAL A 89 9.09 -10.34 0.84
CA VAL A 89 10.00 -9.72 -0.13
C VAL A 89 10.88 -10.82 -0.72
N ALA A 90 10.77 -11.02 -2.05
CA ALA A 90 11.57 -12.03 -2.76
C ALA A 90 13.04 -11.61 -2.93
N GLY A 91 13.29 -10.30 -3.02
CA GLY A 91 14.62 -9.71 -3.12
C GLY A 91 15.19 -9.26 -1.78
N ASN A 92 16.19 -8.39 -1.84
CA ASN A 92 16.84 -7.84 -0.65
C ASN A 92 16.02 -6.71 -0.02
N ILE A 93 16.06 -6.61 1.31
CA ILE A 93 15.60 -5.44 2.06
C ILE A 93 16.83 -4.63 2.46
N THR A 94 16.94 -3.40 1.94
CA THR A 94 18.04 -2.48 2.30
C THR A 94 17.51 -1.37 3.19
N GLY A 95 17.95 -1.36 4.45
CA GLY A 95 17.65 -0.30 5.41
C GLY A 95 18.82 0.67 5.55
N LYS A 96 18.55 1.98 5.51
CA LYS A 96 19.52 3.02 5.91
C LYS A 96 19.54 3.28 7.42
N GLY A 97 18.47 2.86 8.10
CA GLY A 97 18.30 2.98 9.55
C GLY A 97 18.35 1.62 10.25
N GLU A 98 17.99 1.62 11.53
CA GLU A 98 17.92 0.41 12.36
C GLU A 98 16.82 -0.55 11.87
N VAL A 99 17.08 -1.86 11.96
CA VAL A 99 16.07 -2.90 11.77
C VAL A 99 15.85 -3.58 13.11
N ALA A 100 14.61 -3.51 13.59
CA ALA A 100 14.21 -4.02 14.89
C ALA A 100 12.98 -4.92 14.77
N ASP A 101 12.89 -5.88 15.67
CA ASP A 101 11.69 -6.67 15.91
C ASP A 101 11.13 -6.35 17.31
N LYS A 102 10.23 -7.18 17.81
CA LYS A 102 9.60 -7.01 19.13
C LYS A 102 10.59 -7.11 20.30
N THR A 103 11.71 -7.81 20.12
CA THR A 103 12.61 -8.24 21.19
C THR A 103 13.95 -7.51 21.11
N GLY A 104 14.45 -7.26 19.91
CA GLY A 104 15.77 -6.68 19.70
C GLY A 104 15.93 -6.01 18.35
N ASN A 105 17.18 -5.69 18.02
CA ASN A 105 17.53 -5.05 16.76
C ASN A 105 18.91 -5.52 16.28
N LEU A 106 19.22 -5.24 15.01
CA LEU A 106 20.47 -5.67 14.40
C LEU A 106 21.69 -5.06 15.11
N THR A 107 21.59 -3.83 15.61
CA THR A 107 22.67 -3.20 16.40
C THR A 107 22.96 -3.95 17.69
N ALA A 108 21.94 -4.44 18.41
CA ALA A 108 22.11 -5.26 19.60
C ALA A 108 22.75 -6.61 19.29
N ILE A 109 22.38 -7.23 18.16
CA ILE A 109 23.02 -8.47 17.68
C ILE A 109 24.50 -8.23 17.38
N ARG A 110 24.82 -7.18 16.60
CA ARG A 110 26.20 -6.79 16.29
C ARG A 110 27.01 -6.53 17.56
N SER A 111 26.45 -5.78 18.52
CA SER A 111 27.11 -5.49 19.79
C SER A 111 27.36 -6.74 20.61
N THR A 112 26.38 -7.65 20.68
CA THR A 112 26.51 -8.91 21.43
C THR A 112 27.58 -9.79 20.80
N TYR A 113 27.58 -9.88 19.47
CA TYR A 113 28.61 -10.60 18.75
C TYR A 113 29.98 -9.96 18.96
N ASN A 114 30.17 -8.67 18.74
CA ASN A 114 31.48 -8.03 18.86
C ASN A 114 32.09 -8.15 20.27
N ALA A 115 31.24 -8.30 21.30
CA ALA A 115 31.66 -8.46 22.69
C ALA A 115 31.72 -9.92 23.18
N HIS A 116 31.36 -10.92 22.37
CA HIS A 116 31.23 -12.29 22.88
C HIS A 116 32.60 -12.95 23.14
N THR A 117 32.66 -13.74 24.21
CA THR A 117 33.78 -14.62 24.53
C THR A 117 33.24 -15.98 24.98
N HIS A 118 34.02 -17.04 24.82
CA HIS A 118 33.70 -18.36 25.37
C HIS A 118 34.67 -18.74 26.48
N THR A 119 34.21 -19.47 27.48
CA THR A 119 35.12 -20.11 28.46
C THR A 119 35.77 -21.32 27.81
N GLY A 120 37.10 -21.30 27.64
CA GLY A 120 37.85 -22.41 27.08
C GLY A 120 38.00 -23.59 28.05
N ASN A 121 38.51 -24.73 27.55
CA ASN A 121 38.73 -25.95 28.35
C ASN A 121 39.69 -25.76 29.54
N ALA A 122 40.54 -24.72 29.49
CA ALA A 122 41.43 -24.33 30.58
C ALA A 122 40.80 -23.33 31.58
N GLY A 123 39.51 -23.01 31.44
CA GLY A 123 38.77 -22.11 32.34
C GLY A 123 38.95 -20.61 32.06
N ALA A 124 39.88 -20.21 31.18
CA ALA A 124 40.07 -18.81 30.77
C ALA A 124 39.16 -18.46 29.57
N PRO A 125 38.66 -17.21 29.48
CA PRO A 125 37.90 -16.76 28.32
C PRO A 125 38.78 -16.65 27.07
N THR A 126 38.18 -16.87 25.90
CA THR A 126 38.80 -16.57 24.61
C THR A 126 38.98 -15.06 24.43
N SER A 127 39.76 -14.66 23.42
CA SER A 127 39.69 -13.29 22.91
C SER A 127 38.31 -13.01 22.29
N LEU A 128 38.04 -11.73 22.05
CA LEU A 128 36.92 -11.28 21.22
C LEU A 128 37.06 -11.81 19.78
N PRO A 129 35.98 -11.77 18.97
CA PRO A 129 36.03 -12.09 17.56
C PRO A 129 37.07 -11.22 16.83
N LEU A 130 37.84 -11.84 15.94
CA LEU A 130 38.84 -11.14 15.14
C LEU A 130 38.21 -10.28 14.04
N GLU A 131 37.09 -10.75 13.47
CA GLU A 131 36.31 -10.04 12.45
C GLU A 131 34.99 -9.59 13.07
N PRO A 132 34.82 -8.31 13.40
CA PRO A 132 33.57 -7.79 13.96
C PRO A 132 32.47 -7.76 12.89
N MET A 133 31.20 -7.75 13.31
CA MET A 133 30.04 -7.59 12.41
C MET A 133 29.82 -6.14 11.94
N GLU A 134 30.80 -5.26 12.10
CA GLU A 134 30.71 -3.91 11.51
C GLU A 134 31.01 -3.97 10.01
N GLY A 135 30.40 -3.07 9.25
CA GLY A 135 30.64 -2.93 7.82
C GLY A 135 31.96 -2.25 7.52
#